data_AF-A0A0M0J582-F1
#
_entry.id   AF-A0A0M0J582-F1
#
_cell.length_a   1.000
_cell.length_b   1.000
_cell.length_c   1.000
_cell.angle_alpha   90.00
_cell.angle_beta   90.00
_cell.angle_gamma   90.00
#
_symmetry.space_group_name_H-M   'P 1'
#
loop_
_entity.id
_entity.type
_entity.pdbx_description
1 polymer ?
#
loop_
_entity_poly.entity_id
_entity_poly.type
_entity_poly.pdbx_seq_one_letter_code
_entity_poly.pdbx_strand_id
1 'polypeptide(L)'
;MKQLSPVPGSGKMVELECDSFVLQSFDTATGLKFFLTADPDSRHIDAVLKEVYVLYSDYVLKNPFYELDMPIQCSKFDEKVQKLAADYNRR
;
A
#
# COMPACT_ATOMS: atom_id res chain seq x y z
N MET A 1 13.70 -12.64 -15.22
CA MET A 1 12.61 -11.63 -15.39
C MET A 1 13.20 -10.46 -16.15
N LYS A 2 12.63 -10.09 -17.31
CA LYS A 2 13.15 -9.01 -18.16
C LYS A 2 12.85 -7.66 -17.50
N GLN A 3 13.90 -6.95 -17.08
CA GLN A 3 13.80 -5.55 -16.65
C GLN A 3 13.55 -4.70 -17.90
N LEU A 4 12.38 -4.06 -17.96
CA LEU A 4 11.97 -3.22 -19.10
C LEU A 4 12.46 -1.78 -18.95
N SER A 5 12.91 -1.38 -17.77
CA SER A 5 13.32 -0.01 -17.52
C SER A 5 14.67 0.32 -18.17
N PRO A 6 14.74 1.35 -19.03
CA PRO A 6 15.99 1.75 -19.68
C PRO A 6 16.97 2.44 -18.71
N VAL A 7 16.49 2.90 -17.55
CA VAL A 7 17.33 3.52 -16.52
C VAL A 7 17.74 2.48 -15.46
N PRO A 8 19.05 2.36 -15.17
CA PRO A 8 19.54 1.51 -14.09
C PRO A 8 18.91 1.92 -12.75
N GLY A 9 18.27 0.97 -12.06
CA GLY A 9 17.63 1.22 -10.76
C GLY A 9 16.17 1.71 -10.81
N SER A 10 15.61 2.00 -11.99
CA SER A 10 14.22 2.49 -12.13
C SER A 10 13.19 1.38 -12.40
N GLY A 11 13.46 0.14 -12.00
CA GLY A 11 12.62 -1.03 -12.32
C GLY A 11 11.37 -1.19 -11.45
N LYS A 12 11.11 -0.26 -10.52
CA LYS A 12 9.95 -0.33 -9.61
C LYS A 12 8.75 0.33 -10.27
N MET A 13 7.62 -0.39 -10.28
CA MET A 13 6.33 0.21 -10.60
C MET A 13 5.98 1.14 -9.44
N VAL A 14 5.71 2.40 -9.73
CA VAL A 14 5.36 3.42 -8.73
C VAL A 14 3.91 3.83 -8.91
N GLU A 15 3.47 3.99 -10.15
CA GLU A 15 2.15 4.50 -10.51
C GLU A 15 1.72 3.91 -11.85
N LEU A 16 0.42 3.63 -11.97
CA LEU A 16 -0.24 3.19 -13.18
C LEU A 16 -1.54 3.98 -13.29
N GLU A 17 -1.58 4.92 -14.23
CA GLU A 17 -2.76 5.72 -14.53
C GLU A 17 -3.64 4.98 -15.54
N CYS A 18 -4.95 4.93 -15.27
CA CYS A 18 -5.99 4.45 -16.16
C CYS A 18 -7.09 5.51 -16.25
N ASP A 19 -7.92 5.44 -17.30
CA ASP A 19 -8.99 6.41 -17.55
C ASP A 19 -9.99 6.52 -16.38
N SER A 20 -10.15 5.46 -15.58
CA SER A 20 -11.11 5.40 -14.48
C SER A 20 -10.48 5.39 -13.09
N PHE A 21 -9.17 5.13 -12.96
CA PHE A 21 -8.50 5.05 -11.67
C PHE A 21 -7.00 5.21 -11.83
N VAL A 22 -6.34 5.63 -10.76
CA VAL A 22 -4.89 5.52 -10.61
C VAL A 22 -4.58 4.38 -9.63
N LEU A 23 -3.61 3.54 -9.99
CA LEU A 23 -3.06 2.50 -9.14
C LEU A 23 -1.65 2.91 -8.73
N GLN A 24 -1.45 3.15 -7.44
CA GLN A 24 -0.15 3.47 -6.90
C GLN A 24 0.39 2.31 -6.07
N SER A 25 1.70 2.09 -6.15
CA SER A 25 2.38 1.04 -5.38
C SER A 25 3.47 1.56 -4.48
N PHE A 26 3.59 0.93 -3.31
CA PHE A 26 4.64 1.19 -2.33
C PHE A 26 5.35 -0.11 -1.98
N ASP A 27 6.65 -0.19 -2.33
CA ASP A 27 7.52 -1.32 -1.99
C ASP A 27 8.28 -1.03 -0.68
N THR A 28 8.21 -1.94 0.29
CA THR A 28 9.00 -1.85 1.52
C THR A 28 10.41 -2.42 1.33
N ALA A 29 11.33 -2.09 2.23
CA ALA A 29 12.67 -2.68 2.26
C ALA A 29 12.66 -4.20 2.53
N THR A 30 11.59 -4.71 3.16
CA THR A 30 11.40 -6.15 3.42
C THR A 30 10.82 -6.91 2.23
N GLY A 31 10.55 -6.23 1.11
CA GLY A 31 10.01 -6.85 -0.10
C GLY A 31 8.48 -6.95 -0.17
N LEU A 32 7.77 -6.35 0.81
CA LEU A 32 6.30 -6.26 0.75
C LEU A 32 5.87 -5.17 -0.23
N LYS A 33 4.74 -5.39 -0.89
CA LYS A 33 4.17 -4.44 -1.84
C LYS A 33 2.75 -4.08 -1.43
N PHE A 34 2.51 -2.79 -1.24
CA PHE A 34 1.18 -2.24 -1.01
C PHE A 34 0.68 -1.60 -2.29
N PHE A 35 -0.58 -1.85 -2.62
CA PHE A 35 -1.24 -1.30 -3.80
C PHE A 35 -2.47 -0.53 -3.36
N LEU A 36 -2.69 0.65 -3.92
CA LEU A 36 -3.87 1.47 -3.66
C LEU A 36 -4.44 1.97 -4.97
N THR A 37 -5.74 1.78 -5.16
CA THR A 37 -6.50 2.34 -6.28
C THR A 37 -7.32 3.53 -5.81
N ALA A 38 -7.28 4.64 -6.54
CA ALA A 38 -8.07 5.83 -6.25
C ALA A 38 -8.57 6.49 -7.53
N ASP A 39 -9.45 7.49 -7.42
CA ASP A 39 -9.86 8.31 -8.56
C ASP A 39 -8.65 9.03 -9.18
N PRO A 40 -8.62 9.28 -10.51
CA PRO A 40 -7.46 9.89 -11.18
C PRO A 40 -7.01 11.24 -10.60
N ASP A 41 -7.94 12.02 -10.05
CA ASP A 41 -7.66 13.34 -9.45
C ASP A 41 -7.15 13.27 -7.99
N SER A 42 -7.07 12.06 -7.43
CA SER A 42 -6.64 11.82 -6.06
C SER A 42 -5.19 12.23 -5.82
N ARG A 43 -4.94 13.00 -4.76
CA ARG A 43 -3.60 13.47 -4.38
C ARG A 43 -3.14 12.86 -3.07
N HIS A 44 -1.84 12.79 -2.86
CA HIS A 44 -1.23 12.31 -1.61
C HIS A 44 -1.49 10.83 -1.29
N ILE A 45 -1.71 10.00 -2.32
CA ILE A 45 -1.88 8.55 -2.19
C ILE A 45 -0.62 7.91 -1.57
N ASP A 46 0.57 8.47 -1.81
CA ASP A 46 1.83 7.99 -1.24
C ASP A 46 1.86 8.09 0.29
N ALA A 47 1.27 9.14 0.86
CA ALA A 47 1.19 9.33 2.30
C ALA A 47 0.25 8.28 2.91
N VAL A 48 -0.89 8.02 2.28
CA VAL A 48 -1.85 7.00 2.72
C VAL A 48 -1.20 5.61 2.71
N LEU A 49 -0.48 5.26 1.65
CA LEU A 49 0.25 3.98 1.55
C LEU A 49 1.30 3.82 2.66
N LYS A 50 2.03 4.88 3.00
CA LYS A 50 2.97 4.87 4.14
C LYS A 50 2.26 4.68 5.47
N GLU A 51 1.12 5.33 5.68
CA GLU A 51 0.31 5.16 6.89
C GLU A 51 -0.23 3.72 7.01
N VAL A 52 -0.68 3.11 5.90
CA VAL A 52 -1.07 1.69 5.87
C VAL A 52 0.11 0.78 6.26
N TYR A 53 1.33 1.09 5.79
CA TYR A 53 2.52 0.32 6.18
C TYR A 53 2.84 0.45 7.69
N VAL A 54 2.64 1.63 8.28
CA VAL A 54 2.77 1.82 9.74
C VAL A 54 1.74 0.97 10.48
N LEU A 55 0.48 0.99 10.05
CA LEU A 55 -0.57 0.14 10.63
C LEU A 55 -0.24 -1.35 10.50
N TYR A 56 0.26 -1.78 9.34
CA TYR A 56 0.71 -3.16 9.14
C TYR A 56 1.82 -3.54 10.13
N SER A 57 2.80 -2.66 10.31
CA SER A 57 3.90 -2.88 11.24
C SER A 57 3.44 -2.94 12.70
N ASP A 58 2.45 -2.13 13.09
CA ASP A 58 1.97 -2.07 14.47
C ASP A 58 1.01 -3.19 14.86
N TYR A 59 0.14 -3.62 13.95
CA TYR A 59 -0.94 -4.56 14.27
C TYR A 59 -0.70 -5.97 13.74
N VAL A 60 0.08 -6.12 12.67
CA VAL A 60 0.34 -7.42 12.04
C VAL A 60 1.70 -7.95 12.47
N LEU A 61 2.78 -7.20 12.27
CA LEU A 61 4.14 -7.67 12.59
C LEU A 61 4.40 -7.82 14.09
N LYS A 62 3.69 -7.09 14.94
CA LYS A 62 3.79 -7.23 16.41
C LYS A 62 2.92 -8.36 16.96
N ASN A 63 2.10 -9.01 16.14
CA ASN A 63 1.28 -10.13 16.59
C ASN A 63 2.13 -11.40 16.62
N PRO A 64 2.43 -11.98 17.80
CA PRO A 64 3.29 -13.17 17.90
C PRO A 64 2.66 -14.43 17.30
N PHE A 65 1.36 -14.40 16.97
CA PHE A 65 0.65 -15.50 16.34
C PHE A 65 0.46 -15.32 14.82
N TYR A 66 1.01 -14.24 14.24
CA TYR A 66 0.93 -14.02 12.80
C TYR A 66 2.06 -14.75 12.08
N GLU A 67 1.69 -15.66 11.19
CA GLU A 67 2.62 -16.28 10.25
C GLU A 67 2.68 -15.44 8.97
N LEU A 68 3.90 -15.16 8.51
CA LEU A 68 4.13 -14.53 7.21
C LEU A 68 3.55 -15.44 6.11
N ASP A 69 3.06 -14.84 5.02
CA ASP A 69 2.34 -15.51 3.91
C ASP A 69 0.92 -16.02 4.20
N MET A 70 0.40 -15.83 5.42
CA MET A 70 -1.02 -16.02 5.73
C MET A 70 -1.82 -14.73 5.51
N PRO A 71 -3.11 -14.83 5.14
CA PRO A 71 -3.98 -13.66 5.06
C PRO A 71 -4.00 -12.92 6.38
N ILE A 72 -3.98 -11.59 6.33
CA ILE A 72 -4.01 -10.74 7.52
C ILE A 72 -5.38 -10.92 8.19
N GLN A 73 -5.41 -11.56 9.36
CA GLN A 73 -6.61 -11.76 10.17
C GLN A 73 -6.51 -10.94 11.45
N CYS A 74 -6.48 -9.61 11.31
CA CYS A 74 -6.37 -8.69 12.44
C CYS A 74 -7.47 -7.65 12.37
N SER A 75 -8.55 -7.85 13.15
CA SER A 75 -9.70 -6.95 13.15
C SER A 75 -9.34 -5.51 13.51
N LYS A 76 -8.32 -5.31 14.35
CA LYS A 76 -7.81 -3.97 14.68
C LYS A 76 -7.12 -3.30 13.49
N PHE A 77 -6.39 -4.07 12.68
CA PHE A 77 -5.80 -3.55 11.45
C PHE A 77 -6.91 -3.13 10.48
N ASP A 78 -7.90 -3.99 10.26
CA ASP A 78 -9.03 -3.70 9.37
C ASP A 78 -9.79 -2.43 9.78
N GLU A 79 -10.13 -2.29 11.06
CA GLU A 79 -10.81 -1.11 11.60
C GLU A 79 -10.00 0.17 11.35
N LYS A 80 -8.68 0.13 11.58
CA LYS A 80 -7.80 1.29 11.41
C LYS A 80 -7.63 1.66 9.94
N VAL A 81 -7.47 0.68 9.05
CA VAL A 81 -7.38 0.92 7.61
C VAL A 81 -8.69 1.48 7.05
N GLN A 82 -9.84 0.94 7.47
CA GLN A 82 -11.15 1.49 7.08
C GLN A 82 -11.33 2.93 7.55
N LYS A 83 -10.94 3.23 8.79
CA LYS A 83 -10.97 4.61 9.31
C LYS A 83 -10.06 5.54 8.50
N LEU A 84 -8.84 5.09 8.19
CA LEU A 84 -7.89 5.86 7.38
C LEU A 84 -8.46 6.17 5.99
N ALA A 85 -9.06 5.17 5.32
CA ALA A 85 -9.69 5.36 4.02
C ALA A 85 -10.89 6.33 4.10
N ALA A 86 -11.72 6.23 5.14
CA ALA A 86 -12.84 7.13 5.34
C ALA A 86 -12.39 8.57 5.66
N ASP A 87 -11.28 8.76 6.36
CA ASP A 87 -10.70 10.07 6.63
C ASP A 87 -10.07 10.68 5.37
N TYR A 88 -9.48 9.85 4.51
CA TYR A 88 -8.95 10.27 3.22
C TYR A 88 -10.08 10.72 2.27
N ASN A 89 -11.15 9.93 2.14
CA ASN A 89 -12.29 10.25 1.26
C ASN A 89 -13.11 11.47 1.72
N ARG A 90 -12.88 11.98 2.92
CA ARG A 90 -13.53 13.19 3.46
C ARG A 90 -12.77 14.48 3.15
N ARG A 91 -11.54 14.37 2.65
CA ARG A 91 -10.70 15.51 2.27
C ARG A 91 -10.91 15.83 0.79
#